data_AF-A0A534Q5F8-F1
#
_entry.id   AF-A0A534Q5F8-F1
#
_cell.length_a   1.000
_cell.length_b   1.000
_cell.length_c   1.000
_cell.angle_alpha   90.00
_cell.angle_beta   90.00
_cell.angle_gamma   90.00
#
_symmetry.space_group_name_H-M   'P 1'
#
loop_
_entity.id
_entity.type
_entity.pdbx_description
1 polymer ?
#
loop_
_entity_poly.entity_id
_entity_poly.type
_entity_poly.pdbx_seq_one_letter_code
_entity_poly.pdbx_strand_id
1 'polypeptide(L)'
;MFLGIGGLGSQTDAYREAYWRETVDRTHPRRIIPVHWDSLTAPTEGPFRGPLRAEGILSRGSDRTLEFLRSKQAANPGVVFQTLPRYEPVGLY
;
A
#
# COMPACT_ATOMS: atom_id res chain seq x y z
N MET A 1 7.69 7.55 -8.02
CA MET A 1 6.70 6.60 -8.56
C MET A 1 5.54 6.50 -7.59
N PHE A 2 4.30 6.53 -8.08
CA PHE A 2 3.12 6.16 -7.29
C PHE A 2 2.88 4.66 -7.46
N LEU A 3 2.90 3.91 -6.36
CA LEU A 3 2.77 2.45 -6.37
C LEU A 3 1.39 2.05 -5.86
N GLY A 4 0.54 1.48 -6.72
CA GLY A 4 -0.79 1.03 -6.32
C GLY A 4 -0.74 -0.23 -5.47
N ILE A 5 -1.15 -0.17 -4.20
CA ILE A 5 -1.03 -1.28 -3.24
C ILE A 5 -2.38 -1.89 -2.82
N GLY A 6 -3.48 -1.46 -3.45
CA GLY A 6 -4.82 -1.95 -3.18
C GLY A 6 -4.93 -3.47 -3.36
N GLY A 7 -5.37 -4.17 -2.32
CA GLY A 7 -5.53 -5.63 -2.32
C GLY A 7 -4.22 -6.44 -2.37
N LEU A 8 -3.05 -5.80 -2.37
CA LEU A 8 -1.76 -6.47 -2.56
C LEU A 8 -1.50 -7.58 -1.51
N GLY A 9 -1.92 -7.37 -0.26
CA GLY A 9 -1.72 -8.36 0.80
C GLY A 9 -2.71 -9.52 0.80
N SER A 10 -3.77 -9.46 -0.02
CA SER A 10 -4.63 -10.61 -0.32
C SER A 10 -3.97 -11.60 -1.27
N GLN A 11 -2.91 -11.17 -1.97
CA GLN A 11 -2.25 -11.96 -3.00
C GLN A 11 -1.22 -12.93 -2.41
N THR A 12 -0.90 -13.97 -3.18
CA THR A 12 0.16 -14.92 -2.83
C THR A 12 1.52 -14.23 -2.70
N ASP A 13 2.46 -14.85 -1.97
CA ASP A 13 3.83 -14.32 -1.87
C ASP A 13 4.48 -14.21 -3.26
N ALA A 14 4.28 -15.23 -4.11
CA ALA A 14 4.78 -15.25 -5.48
C ALA A 14 4.26 -14.06 -6.31
N TYR A 15 2.97 -13.72 -6.17
CA TYR A 15 2.41 -12.56 -6.84
C TYR A 15 3.04 -11.26 -6.34
N ARG A 16 3.17 -11.08 -5.01
CA ARG A 16 3.76 -9.86 -4.42
C ARG A 16 5.21 -9.65 -4.87
N GLU A 17 5.99 -10.73 -4.91
CA GLU A 17 7.37 -10.70 -5.42
C GLU A 17 7.44 -10.38 -6.91
N ALA A 18 6.57 -10.98 -7.73
CA ALA A 18 6.49 -10.68 -9.15
C ALA A 18 6.08 -9.22 -9.41
N TYR A 19 5.07 -8.75 -8.68
CA TYR A 19 4.61 -7.36 -8.73
C TYR A 19 5.76 -6.39 -8.40
N TRP A 20 6.51 -6.62 -7.33
CA TRP A 20 7.67 -5.78 -6.97
C TRP A 20 8.74 -5.80 -8.06
N ARG A 21 9.11 -6.98 -8.54
CA ARG A 21 10.13 -7.12 -9.60
C ARG A 21 9.72 -6.34 -10.85
N GLU A 22 8.48 -6.45 -11.28
CA GLU A 22 7.99 -5.87 -12.53
C GLU A 22 7.69 -4.37 -12.44
N THR A 23 7.42 -3.86 -11.24
CA THR A 23 7.10 -2.44 -11.03
C THR A 23 8.27 -1.64 -10.50
N VAL A 24 8.96 -2.12 -9.47
CA VAL A 24 10.04 -1.39 -8.78
C VAL A 24 11.39 -1.77 -9.35
N ASP A 25 11.75 -3.06 -9.37
CA ASP A 25 13.11 -3.45 -9.78
C ASP A 25 13.36 -3.11 -11.25
N ARG A 26 12.35 -3.26 -12.12
CA ARG A 26 12.49 -2.91 -13.55
C ARG A 26 12.57 -1.40 -13.81
N THR A 27 11.93 -0.57 -13.00
CA THR A 27 11.84 0.88 -13.25
C THR A 27 12.82 1.70 -12.41
N HIS A 28 13.48 1.08 -11.43
CA HIS A 28 14.51 1.68 -10.57
C HIS A 28 14.10 3.04 -9.96
N PRO A 29 12.92 3.15 -9.33
CA PRO A 29 12.47 4.42 -8.78
C PRO A 29 13.30 4.76 -7.53
N ARG A 30 13.78 6.01 -7.43
CA ARG A 30 14.45 6.51 -6.22
C ARG A 30 13.47 6.86 -5.09
N ARG A 31 12.20 7.05 -5.43
CA ARG A 31 11.12 7.41 -4.49
C ARG A 31 9.84 6.66 -4.83
N ILE A 32 9.22 6.07 -3.81
CA ILE A 32 7.94 5.37 -3.88
C ILE A 32 6.94 6.07 -2.97
N ILE A 33 5.75 6.37 -3.52
CA ILE A 33 4.59 6.85 -2.79
C ILE A 33 3.50 5.79 -2.94
N PRO A 34 3.22 4.96 -1.92
CA PRO A 34 2.15 3.97 -2.00
C PRO A 34 0.77 4.65 -2.06
N VAL A 35 -0.09 4.20 -2.98
CA VAL A 35 -1.47 4.71 -3.20
C VAL A 35 -2.48 3.56 -3.24
N HIS A 36 -3.78 3.87 -3.16
CA HIS A 36 -4.86 2.88 -3.03
C HIS A 36 -4.78 2.06 -1.75
N TRP A 37 -4.56 2.77 -0.67
CA TRP A 37 -4.59 2.23 0.69
C TRP A 37 -5.92 2.52 1.40
N ASP A 38 -6.72 3.35 0.75
CA ASP A 38 -8.11 3.77 0.95
C ASP A 38 -9.07 2.83 0.20
N SER A 39 -10.38 3.03 0.36
CA SER A 39 -11.39 2.29 -0.39
C SER A 39 -11.41 2.71 -1.86
N LEU A 40 -11.33 1.73 -2.75
CA LEU A 40 -11.44 1.90 -4.19
C LEU A 40 -12.88 2.14 -4.67
N THR A 41 -13.87 1.86 -3.80
CA THR A 41 -15.30 1.83 -4.16
C THR A 41 -16.14 2.80 -3.34
N ALA A 42 -15.56 3.44 -2.33
CA ALA A 42 -16.23 4.48 -1.57
C ALA A 42 -16.45 5.74 -2.42
N PRO A 43 -17.50 6.52 -2.13
CA PRO A 43 -17.71 7.83 -2.76
C PRO A 43 -16.47 8.72 -2.62
N THR A 44 -16.20 9.51 -3.66
CA THR A 44 -15.11 10.51 -3.67
C THR A 44 -15.47 11.79 -2.92
N GLU A 45 -16.73 11.95 -2.53
CA GLU A 45 -17.25 13.08 -1.77
C GLU A 45 -17.35 12.74 -0.28
N GLY A 46 -16.92 13.67 0.58
CA GLY A 46 -16.93 13.50 2.03
C GLY A 46 -15.64 12.89 2.61
N PRO A 47 -15.67 12.38 3.86
CA PRO A 47 -14.48 11.84 4.50
C PRO A 47 -13.92 10.62 3.77
N PHE A 48 -12.60 10.58 3.59
CA PHE A 48 -11.92 9.40 3.05
C PHE A 48 -12.21 8.17 3.92
N ARG A 49 -12.61 7.09 3.25
CA ARG A 49 -12.89 5.81 3.91
C ARG A 49 -11.75 4.85 3.66
N GLY A 50 -11.35 4.11 4.70
CA GLY A 50 -10.55 2.91 4.52
C GLY A 50 -11.32 1.85 3.71
N PRO A 51 -10.63 0.83 3.18
CA PRO A 51 -11.28 -0.25 2.44
C PRO A 51 -12.48 -0.82 3.21
N LEU A 52 -13.58 -1.10 2.51
CA LEU A 52 -14.83 -1.60 3.10
C LEU A 52 -14.56 -2.86 3.93
N ARG A 53 -15.29 -3.14 5.02
CA ARG A 53 -15.04 -4.35 5.83
C ARG A 53 -15.09 -5.66 5.03
N ALA A 54 -15.90 -5.76 3.98
CA ALA A 54 -15.88 -6.91 3.05
C ALA A 54 -14.60 -6.95 2.20
N GLU A 55 -14.10 -5.80 1.74
CA GLU A 55 -12.77 -5.65 1.14
C GLU A 55 -11.66 -5.93 2.16
N GLY A 56 -11.85 -5.59 3.44
CA GLY A 56 -10.99 -5.82 4.59
C GLY A 56 -10.88 -7.29 5.02
N ILE A 57 -11.99 -8.04 4.91
CA ILE A 57 -12.02 -9.49 5.12
C ILE A 57 -11.37 -10.21 3.93
N LEU A 58 -11.59 -9.74 2.71
CA LEU A 58 -10.81 -10.16 1.53
C LEU A 58 -9.35 -9.71 1.62
N SER A 59 -9.07 -8.59 2.30
CA SER A 59 -7.76 -7.99 2.55
C SER A 59 -7.26 -8.20 3.97
N ARG A 60 -7.19 -9.46 4.42
CA ARG A 60 -6.31 -9.93 5.53
C ARG A 60 -4.82 -9.59 5.28
N GLY A 61 -4.54 -8.34 4.93
CA GLY A 61 -3.78 -7.99 3.75
C GLY A 61 -3.28 -6.56 3.85
N SER A 62 -3.97 -5.64 4.54
CA SER A 62 -3.36 -4.35 4.88
C SER A 62 -2.11 -4.52 5.75
N ASP A 63 -2.17 -5.42 6.75
CA ASP A 63 -1.01 -5.75 7.60
C ASP A 63 0.08 -6.46 6.79
N ARG A 64 -0.29 -7.45 5.96
CA ARG A 64 0.67 -8.16 5.09
C ARG A 64 1.27 -7.27 4.00
N THR A 65 0.51 -6.30 3.49
CA THR A 65 1.00 -5.27 2.59
C THR A 65 2.00 -4.39 3.31
N LEU A 66 1.69 -3.93 4.52
CA LEU A 66 2.62 -3.14 5.31
C LEU A 66 3.90 -3.91 5.64
N GLU A 67 3.79 -5.16 6.09
CA GLU A 67 4.92 -6.04 6.34
C GLU A 67 5.78 -6.25 5.09
N PHE A 68 5.14 -6.55 3.96
CA PHE A 68 5.82 -6.69 2.67
C PHE A 68 6.54 -5.40 2.24
N LEU A 69 5.87 -4.25 2.33
CA LEU A 69 6.49 -2.97 1.94
C LEU A 69 7.63 -2.59 2.88
N ARG A 70 7.51 -2.88 4.19
CA ARG A 70 8.59 -2.69 5.17
C ARG A 70 9.78 -3.57 4.88
N SER A 71 9.57 -4.85 4.55
CA SER A 71 10.68 -5.75 4.19
C SER A 71 11.37 -5.28 2.90
N LYS A 72 10.61 -4.83 1.90
CA LYS A 72 11.16 -4.25 0.68
C LYS A 72 11.92 -2.96 0.91
N GLN A 73 11.40 -2.05 1.74
CA GLN A 73 12.10 -0.82 2.11
C GLN A 73 13.43 -1.13 2.83
N ALA A 74 13.43 -2.07 3.78
CA ALA A 74 14.64 -2.48 4.49
C ALA A 74 15.70 -3.09 3.57
N ALA A 75 15.27 -3.89 2.58
CA ALA A 75 16.16 -4.51 1.60
C ALA A 75 16.67 -3.53 0.53
N ASN A 76 16.07 -2.34 0.38
CA ASN A 76 16.38 -1.39 -0.68
C ASN A 76 16.67 0.01 -0.10
N PRO A 77 17.83 0.22 0.57
CA PRO A 77 18.14 1.48 1.24
C PRO A 77 18.26 2.69 0.29
N GLY A 78 18.46 2.45 -1.01
CA GLY A 78 18.47 3.50 -2.04
C GLY A 78 17.09 4.00 -2.47
N VAL A 79 16.01 3.38 -2.00
CA VAL A 79 14.63 3.73 -2.35
C VAL A 79 13.94 4.39 -1.16
N VAL A 80 13.53 5.64 -1.33
CA VAL A 80 12.82 6.38 -0.29
C VAL A 80 11.32 6.09 -0.38
N PHE A 81 10.77 5.50 0.67
CA PHE A 81 9.32 5.39 0.85
C PHE A 81 8.79 6.65 1.50
N GLN A 82 7.87 7.31 0.82
CA GLN A 82 7.20 8.49 1.34
C GLN A 82 5.70 8.20 1.39
N THR A 83 5.15 8.17 2.59
CA THR A 83 3.71 8.10 2.80
C THR A 83 3.20 9.51 3.07
N LEU A 84 1.95 9.79 2.68
CA LEU A 84 1.24 10.92 3.27
C LEU A 84 1.11 10.69 4.79
N PRO A 85 1.08 11.75 5.62
CA PRO A 85 0.91 11.60 7.06
C PRO A 85 -0.38 10.81 7.34
N ARG A 86 -0.20 9.55 7.77
CA ARG A 86 -1.28 8.60 8.01
C ARG A 86 -1.31 8.11 9.46
N TYR A 87 -0.47 8.67 10.33
CA TYR A 87 -0.28 8.17 11.69
C TYR A 87 -0.44 9.22 12.78
N GLU A 88 -0.82 10.46 12.44
CA GLU A 88 -1.39 11.35 13.44
C GLU A 88 -2.88 11.00 13.57
N PRO A 89 -3.34 10.54 14.74
CA PRO A 89 -4.76 10.37 14.99
C PRO A 89 -5.46 11.71 14.81
N VAL A 90 -6.35 11.81 13.83
CA VAL A 90 -7.26 12.95 13.74
C VAL A 90 -8.38 12.68 14.74
N GLY A 91 -8.40 13.45 15.84
CA GLY A 91 -9.50 13.41 16.79
C GLY A 91 -10.78 13.83 16.08
N LEU A 92 -11.68 12.88 15.85
CA LEU A 92 -13.04 13.20 15.44
C LEU A 92 -13.79 13.57 16.73
N TYR A 93 -14.25 14.81 16.78
CA TYR A 93 -15.13 15.34 17.81
C TYR A 93 -16.49 14.64 17.80
#